data_AF-W4VC55-F1
#
_entry.id   AF-W4VC55-F1
#
_cell.length_a   1.000
_cell.length_b   1.000
_cell.length_c   1.000
_cell.angle_alpha   90.00
_cell.angle_beta   90.00
_cell.angle_gamma   90.00
#
_symmetry.space_group_name_H-M   'P 1'
#
loop_
_entity.id
_entity.type
_entity.pdbx_description
1 polymer ?
#
loop_
_entity_poly.entity_id
_entity_poly.type
_entity_poly.pdbx_seq_one_letter_code
_entity_poly.pdbx_strand_id
1 'polypeptide(L)' 'MKPNGTERVKIANQDMDCITIYDGWIYYILLSDHYKPHKMKLDGTGDRRLNDYPMSYMNVTDECIFF' A
#
# COMPACT_ATOMS: atom_id res chain seq x y z
N MET A 1 0.92 6.14 -13.98
CA MET A 1 1.96 7.18 -14.06
C MET A 1 2.96 6.77 -15.14
N LYS A 2 3.25 7.65 -16.09
CA LYS A 2 4.40 7.47 -16.99
C LYS A 2 5.69 7.84 -16.24
N PRO A 3 6.86 7.23 -16.53
CA PRO A 3 8.11 7.55 -15.83
C PRO A 3 8.49 9.04 -15.82
N ASN A 4 7.95 9.82 -16.76
CA ASN A 4 8.12 11.29 -16.85
C ASN A 4 7.19 12.10 -15.92
N GLY A 5 6.40 11.44 -15.07
CA GLY A 5 5.54 12.09 -14.08
C GLY A 5 4.23 12.68 -14.61
N THR A 6 3.87 12.44 -15.88
CA THR A 6 2.57 12.80 -16.44
C THR A 6 1.50 11.72 -16.16
N GLU A 7 0.23 12.06 -16.40
CA GLU A 7 -0.91 11.14 -16.21
C GLU A 7 -1.00 10.63 -14.76
N ARG A 8 -0.91 11.57 -13.81
CA ARG A 8 -1.13 11.28 -12.39
C ARG A 8 -2.62 11.04 -12.16
N VAL A 9 -2.93 9.91 -11.55
CA VAL A 9 -4.28 9.56 -11.12
C VAL A 9 -4.25 9.44 -9.60
N LYS A 10 -5.21 10.07 -8.94
CA LYS A 10 -5.39 9.92 -7.50
C LYS A 10 -6.14 8.61 -7.24
N ILE A 11 -5.51 7.70 -6.49
CA ILE A 11 -6.06 6.37 -6.22
C ILE A 11 -6.80 6.33 -4.87
N ALA A 12 -6.36 7.12 -3.88
CA ALA A 12 -6.99 7.18 -2.57
C ALA A 12 -6.88 8.58 -1.94
N ASN A 13 -7.70 8.83 -0.91
CA ASN A 13 -7.68 10.06 -0.09
C ASN A 13 -7.02 9.85 1.28
N GLN A 14 -6.34 8.73 1.50
CA GLN A 14 -5.78 8.36 2.79
C GLN A 14 -4.30 8.72 2.84
N ASP A 15 -3.81 9.04 4.05
CA ASP A 15 -2.38 9.22 4.29
C ASP A 15 -1.71 7.85 4.45
N MET A 16 -0.83 7.52 3.51
CA MET A 16 -0.19 6.23 3.37
C MET A 16 1.33 6.37 3.43
N ASP A 17 1.99 5.41 4.06
CA ASP A 17 3.45 5.32 4.12
C ASP A 17 3.94 3.93 3.65
N CYS A 18 5.23 3.80 3.37
CA CYS A 18 5.88 2.56 2.92
C CYS A 18 5.14 1.86 1.75
N ILE A 19 4.81 2.62 0.71
CA ILE A 19 4.03 2.12 -0.43
C ILE A 19 4.89 1.21 -1.31
N THR A 20 4.44 -0.03 -1.50
CA THR A 20 5.06 -1.02 -2.39
C THR A 20 4.02 -1.57 -3.37
N ILE A 21 4.39 -1.73 -4.64
CA ILE A 21 3.52 -2.33 -5.66
C ILE A 21 4.07 -3.71 -6.02
N TYR A 22 3.24 -4.73 -5.89
CA TYR A 22 3.61 -6.10 -6.20
C TYR A 22 2.39 -6.89 -6.67
N ASP A 23 2.53 -7.62 -7.78
CA ASP A 23 1.50 -8.51 -8.36
C ASP A 23 0.08 -7.90 -8.44
N GLY A 24 -0.03 -6.67 -8.95
CA GLY A 24 -1.32 -5.98 -9.11
C GLY A 24 -1.95 -5.44 -7.82
N TRP A 25 -1.22 -5.47 -6.70
CA TRP A 25 -1.62 -4.88 -5.43
C TRP A 25 -0.71 -3.72 -5.02
N ILE A 26 -1.30 -2.76 -4.33
CA ILE A 26 -0.62 -1.69 -3.59
C ILE A 26 -0.64 -2.10 -2.12
N TYR A 27 0.53 -2.26 -1.55
CA TYR A 27 0.76 -2.52 -0.13
C TYR A 27 1.23 -1.24 0.54
N TYR A 28 0.71 -0.92 1.71
CA TYR A 28 1.00 0.35 2.39
C TYR A 28 0.73 0.25 3.89
N ILE A 29 1.27 1.20 4.63
CA ILE A 29 0.98 1.46 6.03
C ILE A 29 -0.03 2.60 6.10
N LEU A 30 -1.18 2.37 6.73
CA LEU A 30 -2.25 3.35 6.86
C LEU A 30 -2.09 4.15 8.16
N LEU A 31 -1.82 5.45 8.04
CA LEU A 31 -1.57 6.31 9.20
C LEU A 31 -2.80 6.45 10.10
N SER A 32 -3.98 6.56 9.50
CA SER A 32 -5.24 6.73 10.23
C SER A 32 -5.69 5.46 10.97
N ASP A 33 -5.22 4.27 10.57
CA ASP A 33 -5.42 3.02 11.31
C ASP A 33 -4.16 2.65 12.12
N HIS A 34 -3.59 3.65 12.81
CA HIS A 34 -2.48 3.46 13.75
C HIS A 34 -1.26 2.75 13.15
N TYR A 35 -0.87 3.12 11.93
CA TYR A 35 0.26 2.51 11.21
C TYR A 35 0.09 1.01 10.93
N LYS A 36 -1.14 0.53 10.79
CA LYS A 36 -1.40 -0.87 10.42
C LYS A 36 -1.23 -1.09 8.91
N PRO A 37 -0.80 -2.29 8.52
CA PRO A 37 -0.60 -2.62 7.11
C PRO A 37 -1.93 -2.91 6.40
N HIS A 38 -2.07 -2.36 5.21
CA HIS A 38 -3.20 -2.57 4.33
C HIS A 38 -2.71 -2.96 2.93
N LYS A 39 -3.65 -3.47 2.13
CA LYS A 39 -3.48 -3.52 0.68
C LYS A 39 -4.76 -3.20 -0.07
N MET A 40 -4.61 -2.68 -1.28
CA MET A 40 -5.69 -2.43 -2.23
C MET A 40 -5.24 -2.75 -3.67
N LYS A 41 -6.17 -2.88 -4.60
CA LYS A 41 -5.86 -3.05 -6.02
C LYS A 41 -5.38 -1.74 -6.65
N LEU A 42 -4.80 -1.84 -7.85
CA LEU A 42 -4.30 -0.66 -8.61
C LEU A 42 -5.39 0.37 -8.96
N ASP A 43 -6.66 -0.04 -8.96
CA ASP A 43 -7.82 0.83 -9.18
C ASP A 43 -8.37 1.46 -7.89
N GLY A 44 -7.73 1.21 -6.73
CA GLY A 44 -8.15 1.70 -5.42
C GLY A 44 -9.24 0.85 -4.75
N THR A 45 -9.71 -0.22 -5.38
CA THR A 45 -10.72 -1.11 -4.80
C THR A 45 -10.10 -2.21 -3.95
N GLY A 46 -10.93 -2.85 -3.11
CA GLY A 46 -10.50 -4.02 -2.33
C GLY A 46 -9.50 -3.69 -1.22
N ASP A 47 -9.53 -2.45 -0.70
CA ASP A 47 -8.83 -2.06 0.53
C ASP A 47 -9.18 -3.05 1.65
N ARG A 48 -8.15 -3.64 2.24
CA ARG A 48 -8.27 -4.46 3.44
C ARG A 48 -7.00 -4.43 4.26
N ARG A 49 -7.18 -4.52 5.56
CA ARG A 49 -6.11 -4.71 6.53
C ARG A 49 -5.46 -6.09 6.40
N LEU A 50 -4.14 -6.16 6.59
CA LEU A 50 -3.36 -7.40 6.54
C LEU A 50 -3.08 -7.99 7.93
N ASN A 51 -2.88 -7.14 8.93
CA ASN A 51 -2.72 -7.56 10.33
C ASN A 51 -3.16 -6.45 11.30
N ASP A 52 -3.28 -6.78 12.58
CA ASP A 52 -3.71 -5.84 13.63
C ASP A 52 -2.56 -5.10 14.33
N TYR A 53 -1.31 -5.42 13.99
CA TYR A 53 -0.13 -4.87 14.65
C TYR A 53 0.43 -3.67 13.88
N PRO A 54 0.79 -2.57 14.57
CA PRO A 54 1.42 -1.43 13.92
C PRO A 54 2.77 -1.83 13.31
N MET A 55 3.11 -1.22 12.18
CA MET A 55 4.36 -1.47 11.45
C MET A 55 5.07 -0.16 11.16
N SER A 56 6.41 -0.19 11.16
CA SER A 56 7.23 0.96 10.74
C SER A 56 7.78 0.81 9.33
N TYR A 57 7.94 -0.44 8.87
CA TYR A 57 8.47 -0.77 7.55
C TYR A 57 7.75 -1.98 6.99
N MET A 58 7.62 -2.04 5.66
CA MET A 58 7.05 -3.20 4.97
C MET A 58 7.90 -3.52 3.75
N ASN A 59 8.24 -4.80 3.60
CA ASN A 59 8.85 -5.32 2.39
C ASN A 59 7.97 -6.44 1.85
N VAL A 60 7.84 -6.50 0.52
CA VAL A 60 7.02 -7.47 -0.19
C VAL A 60 7.89 -8.19 -1.21
N THR A 61 7.92 -9.52 -1.15
CA THR A 61 8.59 -10.39 -2.13
C THR A 61 7.60 -11.41 -2.68
N ASP A 62 8.05 -12.21 -3.65
CA ASP A 62 7.31 -13.34 -4.21
C ASP A 62 6.89 -14.37 -3.15
N GLU A 63 7.68 -14.50 -2.08
CA GLU A 63 7.49 -15.53 -1.06
C GLU A 63 6.73 -15.03 0.17
N CYS A 64 6.95 -13.77 0.58
CA CYS A 64 6.41 -13.26 1.83
C CYS A 64 6.35 -11.74 1.93
N ILE A 65 5.49 -11.28 2.83
CA ILE A 65 5.49 -9.90 3.33
C ILE A 65 6.13 -9.95 4.71
N PHE A 66 7.20 -9.18 4.92
CA PHE A 66 7.90 -9.11 6.20
C PHE A 66 8.05 -7.68 6.69
N PHE A 67 8.07 -7.58 8.02
CA PHE A 67 7.81 -6.37 8.78
C PHE A 67 8.46 -6.41 10.16
#